data_AF-A0AA96WB81-F1
#
_entry.id   AF-A0AA96WB81-F1
#
_cell.length_a   1.000
_cell.length_b   1.000
_cell.length_c   1.000
_cell.angle_alpha   90.00
_cell.angle_beta   90.00
_cell.angle_gamma   90.00
#
_symmetry.space_group_name_H-M   'P 1'
#
loop_
_entity.id
_entity.type
_entity.pdbx_description
1 polymer ?
#
loop_
_entity_poly.entity_id
_entity_poly.type
_entity_poly.pdbx_seq_one_letter_code
_entity_poly.pdbx_strand_id
1 'polypeptide(L)' 'MSWIVWILWTCLFALFETWALINRRKGDTLSENTRKLFRIRTSKTGRAAFTVGWLGFSGWFLLHILTETM' A
#
# COMPACT_ATOMS: atom_id res chain seq x y z
N MET A 1 18.01 1.70 13.68
CA MET A 1 17.53 2.02 12.32
C MET A 1 17.26 3.53 12.26
N SER A 2 17.86 4.29 11.35
CA SER A 2 17.72 5.76 11.36
C SER A 2 16.34 6.19 10.84
N TRP A 3 15.56 6.90 11.66
CA TRP A 3 14.24 7.46 11.31
C TRP A 3 14.25 8.30 10.02
N ILE A 4 15.40 8.87 9.67
CA ILE A 4 15.62 9.65 8.46
C ILE A 4 15.32 8.82 7.20
N VAL A 5 15.67 7.53 7.18
CA VAL A 5 15.42 6.67 6.03
C VAL A 5 13.92 6.51 5.80
N TRP A 6 13.16 6.30 6.87
CA TRP A 6 11.70 6.15 6.80
C TRP A 6 11.00 7.44 6.37
N ILE A 7 11.47 8.60 6.85
CA ILE A 7 10.96 9.91 6.45
C ILE A 7 11.23 10.15 4.96
N LEU A 8 12.48 9.99 4.51
CA LEU A 8 12.86 10.18 3.10
C LEU A 8 12.07 9.24 2.20
N TRP A 9 11.93 7.97 2.58
CA TRP A 9 11.16 6.99 1.82
C TRP A 9 9.69 7.39 1.68
N THR A 10 9.08 7.85 2.77
CA THR A 10 7.67 8.31 2.77
C THR A 10 7.49 9.57 1.93
N CYS A 11 8.40 10.54 2.04
CA CYS A 11 8.37 11.76 1.22
C CYS A 11 8.53 11.45 -0.27
N LEU A 12 9.47 10.58 -0.62
CA LEU A 12 9.70 10.16 -2.01
C LEU A 12 8.44 9.52 -2.60
N PHE A 13 7.79 8.64 -1.83
CA PHE A 13 6.53 8.02 -2.21
C PHE A 13 5.42 9.06 -2.44
N ALA A 14 5.26 10.00 -1.51
CA ALA A 14 4.27 11.07 -1.62
C ALA A 14 4.51 11.96 -2.86
N LEU A 15 5.77 12.29 -3.17
CA LEU A 15 6.12 13.06 -4.35
C LEU A 15 5.77 12.35 -5.66
N PHE A 16 6.11 11.06 -5.78
CA PHE A 16 5.78 10.27 -6.97
C PHE A 16 4.28 10.11 -7.17
N GLU A 17 3.53 9.78 -6.12
CA GLU A 17 2.06 9.64 -6.23
C GLU A 17 1.41 11.00 -6.55
N THR A 18 1.88 12.09 -5.94
CA THR A 18 1.37 13.44 -6.24
C THR A 18 1.66 13.84 -7.68
N TRP A 19 2.86 13.57 -8.19
CA TRP A 19 3.21 13.83 -9.58
C TRP A 19 2.37 13.00 -10.55
N ALA A 20 2.15 11.72 -10.27
CA ALA A 20 1.27 10.86 -11.06
C ALA A 20 -0.19 11.37 -11.07
N LEU A 21 -0.69 11.84 -9.93
CA LEU A 21 -2.02 12.45 -9.82
C LEU A 21 -2.14 13.76 -10.62
N ILE A 22 -1.09 14.60 -10.62
CA ILE A 22 -1.05 15.85 -11.42
C ILE A 22 -1.05 15.53 -12.91
N ASN A 23 -0.27 14.54 -13.35
CA ASN A 23 -0.19 14.15 -14.76
C ASN A 23 -1.45 13.45 -15.27
N ARG A 24 -2.31 12.93 -14.37
CA ARG A 24 -3.59 12.28 -14.69
C ARG A 24 -3.49 11.16 -15.74
N ARG A 25 -2.32 10.52 -15.86
CA ARG A 25 -2.14 9.36 -16.73
C ARG A 25 -2.77 8.14 -16.06
N LYS A 26 -3.63 7.45 -16.82
CA LYS A 26 -4.23 6.18 -16.36
C LYS A 26 -3.13 5.13 -16.19
N GLY A 27 -3.10 4.49 -15.02
CA GLY A 27 -2.14 3.44 -14.67
C GLY A 27 -0.82 3.97 -14.10
N ASP A 28 -0.71 5.27 -13.85
CA ASP A 28 0.53 5.89 -13.39
C ASP A 28 0.62 5.93 -11.85
N THR A 29 -0.54 5.87 -11.19
CA THR A 29 -0.58 5.83 -9.71
C THR A 29 -0.30 4.43 -9.18
N LEU A 30 0.36 4.35 -8.02
CA LEU A 30 0.63 3.07 -7.39
C LEU A 30 -0.65 2.37 -6.96
N SER A 31 -1.67 3.14 -6.57
CA SER A 31 -3.00 2.60 -6.24
C SER A 31 -3.68 1.92 -7.44
N GLU A 32 -3.52 2.45 -8.65
CA GLU A 32 -4.03 1.81 -9.87
C GLU A 32 -3.26 0.55 -10.24
N ASN A 33 -1.93 0.57 -10.12
CA ASN A 33 -1.10 -0.60 -10.38
C ASN A 33 -1.36 -1.72 -9.37
N THR A 34 -1.56 -1.38 -8.10
CA THR A 34 -1.96 -2.34 -7.06
C THR A 34 -3.32 -2.96 -7.41
N ARG A 35 -4.29 -2.16 -7.84
CA ARG A 35 -5.60 -2.67 -8.30
C ARG A 35 -5.46 -3.57 -9.53
N LYS A 36 -4.56 -3.25 -10.45
CA LYS A 36 -4.29 -4.04 -11.66
C LYS A 36 -3.63 -5.38 -11.33
N LEU A 37 -2.64 -5.37 -10.42
CA LEU A 37 -1.94 -6.57 -9.94
C LEU A 37 -2.93 -7.60 -9.38
N PHE A 38 -3.81 -7.16 -8.48
CA PHE A 38 -4.84 -8.02 -7.88
C PHE A 38 -6.09 -8.15 -8.74
N ARG A 39 -6.12 -7.59 -9.95
CA ARG A 39 -7.30 -7.62 -10.86
C ARG A 39 -8.59 -7.23 -10.14
N ILE A 40 -8.53 -6.24 -9.24
CA ILE A 40 -9.61 -5.88 -8.30
C ILE A 40 -10.91 -5.54 -9.05
N ARG A 41 -10.84 -4.96 -10.25
CA ARG A 41 -12.04 -4.61 -11.05
C ARG A 41 -12.67 -5.79 -11.79
N THR A 42 -11.93 -6.86 -12.07
CA THR A 42 -12.37 -7.93 -12.97
C THR A 42 -12.46 -9.30 -12.31
N SER A 43 -11.84 -9.49 -11.13
CA SER A 43 -11.81 -10.78 -10.43
C SER A 43 -12.34 -10.67 -9.00
N LYS A 44 -13.37 -11.46 -8.68
CA LYS A 44 -13.87 -11.63 -7.30
C LYS A 44 -12.80 -12.25 -6.40
N THR A 45 -12.07 -13.24 -6.90
CA THR A 45 -10.96 -13.89 -6.18
C THR A 45 -9.83 -12.92 -5.91
N GLY A 46 -9.48 -12.08 -6.89
CA GLY A 46 -8.44 -11.07 -6.74
C GLY A 46 -8.79 -10.01 -5.68
N ARG A 47 -10.06 -9.58 -5.65
CA ARG A 47 -10.58 -8.73 -4.56
C ARG A 47 -10.45 -9.40 -3.20
N ALA A 48 -10.92 -10.65 -3.08
CA ALA A 48 -10.87 -11.39 -1.83
C ALA A 48 -9.43 -11.57 -1.33
N ALA A 49 -8.50 -11.93 -2.23
CA ALA A 49 -7.08 -12.09 -1.91
C ALA A 49 -6.47 -10.79 -1.38
N PHE A 50 -6.72 -9.66 -2.07
CA PHE A 50 -6.25 -8.35 -1.60
C PHE A 50 -6.84 -7.99 -0.23
N THR A 51 -8.15 -8.15 -0.05
CA THR A 51 -8.83 -7.79 1.20
C THR A 51 -8.36 -8.65 2.38
N VAL A 52 -8.33 -9.96 2.22
CA VAL A 52 -7.90 -10.88 3.28
C VAL A 52 -6.42 -10.68 3.59
N GLY A 53 -5.57 -10.52 2.58
CA GLY A 53 -4.15 -10.26 2.76
C GLY A 53 -3.90 -8.93 3.50
N TRP A 54 -4.60 -7.86 3.11
CA TRP A 54 -4.47 -6.57 3.76
C TRP A 54 -4.97 -6.60 5.22
N LEU A 55 -6.16 -7.15 5.46
CA LEU A 55 -6.71 -7.26 6.82
C LEU A 55 -5.84 -8.15 7.71
N GLY A 56 -5.36 -9.28 7.19
CA GLY A 56 -4.48 -10.19 7.91
C GLY A 56 -3.17 -9.50 8.28
N PHE A 57 -2.53 -8.83 7.32
CA PHE A 57 -1.29 -8.08 7.57
C PHE A 57 -1.50 -6.94 8.57
N SER A 58 -2.50 -6.08 8.37
CA SER A 58 -2.75 -4.95 9.27
C SER A 58 -3.13 -5.40 10.68
N GLY A 59 -3.97 -6.43 10.80
CA GLY A 59 -4.36 -6.99 12.09
C GLY A 59 -3.19 -7.63 12.82
N TRP A 60 -2.42 -8.47 12.12
CA TRP A 60 -1.21 -9.07 12.66
C TRP A 60 -0.18 -8.02 13.07
N PHE A 61 0.11 -7.03 12.22
CA PHE A 61 1.10 -6.00 12.48
C PHE A 61 0.73 -5.14 13.69
N LEU A 62 -0.55 -4.78 13.82
CA LEU A 62 -1.06 -4.07 14.99
C LEU A 62 -0.87 -4.89 16.27
N LEU A 63 -1.29 -6.16 16.25
CA LEU A 63 -1.11 -7.06 17.40
C LEU A 63 0.37 -7.25 17.73
N HIS A 64 1.21 -7.43 16.72
CA HIS A 64 2.65 -7.60 16.89
C HIS A 64 3.28 -6.40 17.61
N ILE A 65 3.00 -5.17 17.18
CA ILE A 65 3.47 -3.97 17.87
C ILE A 65 2.95 -3.90 19.32
N LEU A 66 1.67 -4.17 19.54
CA LEU A 66 1.05 -4.07 20.87
C LEU A 66 1.56 -5.16 21.84
N THR A 67 1.91 -6.33 21.32
CA THR A 67 2.37 -7.48 22.11
C THR A 67 3.88 -7.54 22.27
N GLU A 68 4.68 -7.00 21.34
CA GLU A 68 6.14 -6.87 21.50
C GLU A 68 6.54 -5.91 22.63
N THR A 69 5.61 -5.06 23.09
CA THR A 69 5.83 -4.13 24.21
C THR A 69 5.42 -4.67 25.59
N MET A 70 5.03 -5.94 25.70
CA MET A 70 4.85 -6.66 26.99
C MET A 70 5.99 -7.63 27.24
#